data_AF-A0ABD4Q6N9-F1
#
_entry.id   AF-A0ABD4Q6N9-F1
#
_cell.length_a   1.000
_cell.length_b   1.000
_cell.length_c   1.000
_cell.angle_alpha   90.00
_cell.angle_beta   90.00
_cell.angle_gamma   90.00
#
_symmetry.space_group_name_H-M   'P 1'
#
loop_
_entity.id
_entity.type
_entity.pdbx_description
1 polymer ?
#
loop_
_entity_poly.entity_id
_entity_poly.type
_entity_poly.pdbx_seq_one_letter_code
_entity_poly.pdbx_strand_id
1 'polypeptide(L)'
;GLKGGEARMGMLMLLPALVAFSAVILYPFLKALGLSFFEYTITTPEPVFVGLANYRAVFSNPNILGSFVTTLIYVGCATFGT
;
A
#
# COMPACT_ATOMS: atom_id res chain seq x y z
N GLY A 1 28.61 16.85 -24.01
CA GLY A 1 27.86 15.61 -24.29
C GLY A 1 28.49 14.36 -23.68
N LEU A 2 29.05 14.39 -22.46
CA LEU A 2 29.60 13.20 -21.80
C LEU A 2 28.77 12.73 -20.58
N LYS A 3 28.13 13.65 -19.84
CA LYS A 3 27.33 13.33 -18.63
C LYS A 3 26.05 12.52 -18.89
N GLY A 4 25.45 12.62 -20.08
CA GLY A 4 24.18 11.95 -20.41
C GLY A 4 24.32 10.45 -20.72
N GLY A 5 25.49 10.03 -21.21
CA GLY A 5 25.78 8.61 -21.50
C GLY A 5 25.99 7.80 -20.22
N GLU A 6 26.72 8.37 -19.26
CA GLU A 6 27.02 7.75 -17.97
C GLU A 6 25.75 7.56 -17.12
N ALA A 7 24.86 8.57 -17.08
CA ALA A 7 23.59 8.47 -16.36
C ALA A 7 22.65 7.40 -16.95
N ARG A 8 22.62 7.27 -18.29
CA ARG A 8 21.83 6.24 -18.97
C ARG A 8 22.35 4.83 -18.69
N MET A 9 23.67 4.65 -18.70
CA MET A 9 24.29 3.36 -18.37
C MET A 9 24.10 3.00 -16.89
N GLY A 10 24.26 3.97 -15.98
CA GLY A 10 23.98 3.78 -14.55
C GLY A 10 22.51 3.41 -14.30
N MET A 11 21.57 4.08 -14.95
CA MET A 11 20.15 3.74 -14.85
C MET A 11 19.83 2.35 -15.40
N LEU A 12 20.44 1.94 -16.52
CA LEU A 12 20.26 0.58 -17.06
C LEU A 12 20.81 -0.52 -16.13
N MET A 13 21.89 -0.25 -15.40
CA MET A 13 22.43 -1.15 -14.38
C MET A 13 21.56 -1.20 -13.12
N LEU A 14 20.95 -0.08 -12.73
CA LEU A 14 20.04 0.01 -11.58
C LEU A 14 18.65 -0.56 -11.86
N LEU A 15 18.20 -0.49 -13.11
CA LEU A 15 16.87 -0.93 -13.54
C LEU A 15 16.51 -2.35 -13.11
N PRO A 16 17.36 -3.40 -13.29
CA PRO A 16 17.02 -4.74 -12.82
C PRO A 16 16.87 -4.84 -11.30
N ALA A 17 17.70 -4.13 -10.53
CA ALA A 17 17.59 -4.09 -9.07
C ALA A 17 16.32 -3.37 -8.63
N LEU A 18 15.99 -2.25 -9.28
CA LEU A 18 14.77 -1.49 -9.02
C LEU A 18 13.52 -2.33 -9.35
N VAL A 19 13.49 -3.01 -10.49
CA VAL A 19 12.38 -3.88 -10.90
C VAL A 19 12.20 -5.02 -9.90
N ALA A 20 13.29 -5.68 -9.49
CA ALA A 20 13.21 -6.76 -8.50
C ALA A 20 12.69 -6.25 -7.15
N PHE A 21 13.22 -5.13 -6.65
CA PHE A 21 12.78 -4.51 -5.40
C PHE A 21 11.31 -4.10 -5.45
N SER A 22 10.91 -3.41 -6.52
CA SER A 22 9.52 -3.01 -6.75
C SER A 22 8.61 -4.23 -6.86
N ALA A 23 9.00 -5.30 -7.55
CA ALA A 23 8.20 -6.51 -7.67
C ALA A 23 7.96 -7.16 -6.30
N VAL A 24 8.98 -7.26 -5.45
CA VAL A 24 8.88 -7.83 -4.10
C VAL A 24 7.91 -7.05 -3.21
N ILE A 25 7.83 -5.73 -3.36
CA ILE A 25 6.92 -4.87 -2.57
C ILE A 25 5.53 -4.81 -3.21
N LEU A 26 5.47 -4.51 -4.50
CA LEU A 26 4.21 -4.27 -5.21
C LEU A 26 3.40 -5.56 -5.38
N TYR A 27 4.04 -6.71 -5.57
CA TYR A 27 3.31 -7.97 -5.72
C TYR A 27 2.44 -8.31 -4.48
N PRO A 28 2.98 -8.43 -3.26
CA PRO A 28 2.14 -8.70 -2.08
C PRO A 28 1.19 -7.54 -1.78
N PHE A 29 1.57 -6.29 -2.07
CA PHE A 29 0.69 -5.14 -1.91
C PHE A 29 -0.54 -5.22 -2.82
N LEU A 30 -0.35 -5.48 -4.12
CA LEU A 30 -1.44 -5.65 -5.08
C LEU A 30 -2.28 -6.88 -4.74
N LYS A 31 -1.67 -7.97 -4.27
CA LYS A 31 -2.42 -9.14 -3.77
C LYS A 31 -3.29 -8.77 -2.56
N ALA A 32 -2.77 -8.00 -1.61
CA ALA A 32 -3.51 -7.54 -0.44
C ALA A 32 -4.66 -6.58 -0.84
N LEU A 33 -4.42 -5.67 -1.80
CA LEU A 33 -5.47 -4.83 -2.38
C LEU A 33 -6.53 -5.65 -3.11
N GLY A 34 -6.15 -6.72 -3.81
CA GLY A 34 -7.11 -7.65 -4.38
C GLY A 34 -7.95 -8.31 -3.29
N LEU A 35 -7.30 -8.81 -2.25
CA LEU A 35 -7.93 -9.50 -1.12
C LEU A 35 -8.87 -8.60 -0.32
N SER A 36 -8.65 -7.28 -0.27
CA SER A 36 -9.55 -6.36 0.45
C SER A 36 -10.96 -6.27 -0.15
N PHE A 37 -11.17 -6.72 -1.39
CA PHE A 37 -12.49 -6.90 -1.99
C PHE A 37 -13.16 -8.25 -1.65
N PHE A 38 -12.44 -9.13 -0.97
CA PHE A 38 -12.93 -10.45 -0.54
C PHE A 38 -13.09 -10.47 0.97
N GLU A 39 -14.07 -11.24 1.45
CA GLU A 39 -14.17 -11.62 2.84
C GLU A 39 -13.30 -12.85 3.06
N TYR A 40 -12.20 -12.65 3.79
CA TYR A 40 -11.20 -13.68 4.06
C TYR A 40 -10.72 -13.57 5.50
N THR A 41 -11.10 -14.54 6.33
CA THR A 41 -10.59 -14.73 7.69
C THR A 41 -9.73 -15.99 7.72
N ILE A 42 -8.86 -16.13 8.72
CA ILE A 42 -8.01 -17.33 8.93
C ILE A 42 -8.85 -18.62 9.00
N THR A 43 -10.10 -18.51 9.44
CA THR A 43 -11.07 -19.61 9.55
C THR A 43 -11.93 -19.80 8.30
N THR A 44 -11.89 -18.87 7.33
CA THR A 44 -12.70 -18.96 6.12
C THR A 44 -12.01 -19.89 5.12
N PRO A 45 -12.62 -21.01 4.73
CA PRO A 45 -11.97 -22.00 3.86
C PRO A 45 -11.75 -21.48 2.43
N GLU A 46 -12.62 -20.59 1.92
CA GLU A 46 -12.45 -19.95 0.62
C GLU A 46 -12.77 -18.45 0.67
N PRO A 47 -11.97 -17.59 0.01
CA PRO A 47 -12.22 -16.15 -0.06
C PRO A 47 -13.49 -15.86 -0.85
N VAL A 48 -14.46 -15.20 -0.21
CA VAL A 48 -15.73 -14.83 -0.85
C VAL A 48 -15.63 -13.42 -1.42
N PHE A 49 -15.92 -13.21 -2.70
CA PHE A 49 -15.91 -11.86 -3.27
C PHE A 49 -17.12 -11.06 -2.76
N VAL A 50 -16.86 -10.01 -1.98
CA VAL A 50 -17.90 -9.13 -1.39
C VAL A 50 -17.86 -7.72 -1.98
N GLY A 51 -17.00 -7.47 -2.97
CA GLY A 51 -16.83 -6.19 -3.62
C GLY A 51 -16.44 -5.09 -2.63
N LEU A 52 -17.24 -4.02 -2.55
CA LEU A 52 -16.95 -2.87 -1.69
C LEU A 52 -17.55 -2.97 -0.27
N ALA A 53 -18.14 -4.10 0.11
CA ALA A 53 -18.78 -4.27 1.41
C ALA A 53 -17.81 -4.01 2.57
N ASN A 54 -16.57 -4.50 2.48
CA ASN A 54 -15.52 -4.28 3.47
C ASN A 54 -15.21 -2.79 3.66
N TYR A 55 -15.08 -2.04 2.58
CA TYR A 55 -14.86 -0.59 2.63
C TYR A 55 -16.04 0.13 3.28
N ARG A 56 -17.28 -0.22 2.89
CA ARG A 56 -18.48 0.35 3.50
C ARG A 56 -18.53 0.08 5.01
N ALA A 57 -18.17 -1.12 5.46
CA ALA A 57 -18.13 -1.47 6.87
C ALA A 57 -17.11 -0.60 7.65
N VAL A 58 -15.93 -0.37 7.07
CA VAL A 58 -14.91 0.52 7.64
C VAL A 58 -15.41 1.96 7.73
N PHE A 59 -15.94 2.52 6.64
CA PHE A 59 -16.40 3.91 6.60
C PHE A 59 -17.69 4.17 7.37
N SER A 60 -18.49 3.13 7.65
CA SER A 60 -19.71 3.27 8.46
C SER A 60 -19.46 3.10 9.96
N ASN A 61 -18.25 2.69 10.37
CA ASN A 61 -17.93 2.44 11.77
C ASN A 61 -17.34 3.71 12.43
N PRO A 62 -18.07 4.37 13.35
CA PRO A 62 -17.63 5.60 13.97
C PRO A 62 -16.37 5.43 14.83
N ASN A 63 -16.12 4.24 15.38
CA ASN A 63 -14.91 3.98 16.17
C ASN A 63 -13.68 3.96 15.28
N ILE A 64 -13.76 3.31 14.11
CA ILE A 64 -12.66 3.24 13.15
C ILE A 64 -12.33 4.64 12.62
N LEU A 65 -13.36 5.42 12.26
CA LEU A 65 -13.18 6.81 11.82
C LEU A 65 -12.59 7.70 12.91
N GLY A 66 -13.06 7.55 14.15
CA GLY A 66 -12.52 8.29 15.30
C GLY A 66 -11.03 8.01 15.49
N SER A 67 -10.63 6.73 15.51
CA SER A 67 -9.21 6.34 15.60
C SER A 67 -8.38 6.87 14.43
N PHE A 68 -8.92 6.84 13.21
CA PHE A 68 -8.24 7.37 12.03
C PHE A 68 -7.95 8.87 12.14
N VAL A 69 -8.91 9.67 12.63
CA VAL A 69 -8.72 11.11 12.87
C VAL A 69 -7.68 11.35 13.95
N THR A 70 -7.72 10.60 15.06
CA THR A 70 -6.70 10.70 16.11
C THR A 70 -5.29 10.42 15.55
N THR A 71 -5.13 9.37 14.74
CA THR A 71 -3.85 9.06 14.10
C THR A 71 -3.40 10.17 13.16
N LEU A 72 -4.30 10.75 12.35
CA LEU A 72 -3.97 11.87 11.46
C LEU A 72 -3.49 13.10 12.24
N ILE A 73 -4.19 13.47 13.31
CA ILE A 73 -3.78 14.60 14.18
C ILE A 73 -2.40 14.32 14.77
N TYR A 74 -2.18 13.11 15.29
CA TYR A 74 -0.89 12.72 15.87
C TYR A 74 0.25 12.81 14.86
N VAL A 75 0.11 12.22 13.66
CA VAL A 75 1.13 12.26 12.61
C VAL A 75 1.38 13.67 12.13
N GLY A 76 0.32 14.48 11.95
CA GLY A 76 0.45 15.88 11.57
C GLY A 76 1.24 16.68 12.62
N CYS A 77 0.82 16.63 13.88
CA CYS A 77 1.52 17.31 14.97
C CYS A 77 2.97 16.84 15.11
N ALA A 78 3.24 15.54 14.97
CA ALA A 78 4.60 15.00 15.04
C ALA A 78 5.49 15.49 13.88
N THR A 79 4.96 15.54 12.65
CA THR A 79 5.74 15.93 11.46
C THR A 79 5.98 17.43 11.38
N PHE A 80 4.99 18.25 11.77
CA PHE A 80 5.12 19.71 11.76
C PHE A 80 5.71 20.28 13.06
N GLY A 81 5.74 19.48 14.13
CA GLY A 81 6.29 19.87 15.43
C GLY A 81 7.77 19.56 15.63
N THR A 82 8.40 18.80 14.73
CA THR A 82 9.86 18.62 14.62
C THR A 82 10.46 19.58 13.61
#